data_AF-A0A0B6D553-F1
#
_entry.id   AF-A0A0B6D553-F1
#
_cell.length_a   1.000
_cell.length_b   1.000
_cell.length_c   1.000
_cell.angle_alpha   90.00
_cell.angle_beta   90.00
_cell.angle_gamma   90.00
#
_symmetry.space_group_name_H-M   'P 1'
#
loop_
_entity.id
_entity.type
_entity.pdbx_description
1 polymer ?
#
loop_
_entity_poly.entity_id
_entity_poly.type
_entity_poly.pdbx_seq_one_letter_code
_entity_poly.pdbx_strand_id
1 'polypeptide(L)'
;MRQFILELSDTIKSNKYIVIITAISAFASYAYFIFSWNITIDTELATYDIGNSDFLYPLYIQFIKLGRPILGFFTFFLGQPTPYFNSLLAIIFLFFSYLIWILIITKLNSDKTLIVIFGLFYLISPIYIFQFSFFNQSMIVGLGFVFSALSLYYLTLSYKSSNRYKSILISIIFLYLALGIYQAFIILFLEGAIYTLIVSGLNTNINTKAIRNHISLVFVVTLIALIAYFITTHIIYLFIPKSNYLSLAFDGWLNNQSLWDSIVILTNYLYQLLTSQFTILYDLCFILLISLLFKIKFYNFLLVLAGLIIPILMPLLFLSPMPLRTLFAIPFSIALMAVVCYRAFQYKKLILIVSIFISLINFNQISKLTYSENMAQKYNERIVTSIYQDIYHTYGNSTYHTAIVFVASKNIENNYFIKETLKQPFHTSNDLDLFSNIFPDQSWQDSNLNHRAYYFMHWLGLYYQMPTYEQIKQAKYLATNMPIYPDKGAIELKDNIIIVKLSN
;
A
#
# COMPACT_ATOMS: atom_id res chain seq x y z
N MET A 1 5.34 -8.30 28.53
CA MET A 1 6.54 -7.73 27.88
C MET A 1 7.79 -8.57 28.15
N ARG A 2 8.25 -8.74 29.41
CA ARG A 2 9.45 -9.56 29.72
C ARG A 2 9.42 -10.98 29.12
N GLN A 3 8.30 -11.71 29.30
CA GLN A 3 8.14 -13.05 28.71
C GLN A 3 8.28 -13.04 27.18
N PHE A 4 7.63 -12.09 26.50
CA PHE A 4 7.72 -11.95 25.04
C PHE A 4 9.17 -11.72 24.58
N ILE A 5 9.91 -10.84 25.26
CA ILE A 5 11.31 -10.55 24.91
C ILE A 5 12.19 -11.80 25.04
N LEU A 6 12.02 -12.57 26.12
CA LEU A 6 12.77 -13.81 26.34
C LEU A 6 12.45 -14.85 25.25
N GLU A 7 11.18 -15.12 25.02
CA GLU A 7 10.77 -16.12 24.02
C GLU A 7 11.14 -15.71 22.59
N LEU A 8 11.08 -14.42 22.26
CA LEU A 8 11.55 -13.91 20.97
C LEU A 8 13.06 -14.08 20.85
N SER A 9 13.83 -13.77 21.88
CA SER A 9 15.29 -13.97 21.92
C SER A 9 15.65 -15.44 21.68
N ASP A 10 14.97 -16.36 22.38
CA ASP A 10 15.21 -17.80 22.24
C ASP A 10 14.80 -18.32 20.85
N THR A 11 13.71 -17.79 20.29
CA THR A 11 13.27 -18.09 18.92
C THR A 11 14.29 -17.62 17.89
N ILE A 12 14.83 -16.41 18.04
CA ILE A 12 15.87 -15.88 17.15
C ILE A 12 17.13 -16.73 17.23
N LYS A 13 17.57 -17.09 18.45
CA LYS A 13 18.75 -17.95 18.65
C LYS A 13 18.58 -19.32 18.00
N SER A 14 17.43 -19.97 18.21
CA SER A 14 17.14 -21.30 17.65
C SER A 14 17.00 -21.32 16.12
N ASN A 15 16.67 -20.17 15.53
CA ASN A 15 16.48 -19.97 14.09
C ASN A 15 17.49 -19.00 13.46
N LYS A 16 18.67 -18.80 14.08
CA LYS A 16 19.62 -17.73 13.71
C LYS A 16 19.94 -17.63 12.22
N TYR A 17 20.18 -18.76 11.55
CA TYR A 17 20.53 -18.77 10.13
C TYR A 17 19.34 -18.43 9.24
N ILE A 18 18.13 -18.85 9.61
CA ILE A 18 16.89 -18.50 8.89
C ILE A 18 16.67 -16.99 9.00
N VAL A 19 16.81 -16.44 10.21
CA VAL A 19 16.69 -14.99 10.46
C VAL A 19 17.70 -14.21 9.62
N ILE A 20 18.97 -14.63 9.58
CA ILE A 20 20.02 -13.95 8.80
C ILE A 20 19.70 -14.01 7.30
N ILE A 21 19.39 -15.20 6.77
CA ILE A 21 19.12 -15.38 5.33
C ILE A 21 17.89 -14.57 4.92
N THR A 22 16.80 -14.65 5.68
CA THR A 22 15.56 -13.91 5.38
C THR A 22 15.73 -12.40 5.54
N ALA A 23 16.54 -11.93 6.48
CA ALA A 23 16.92 -10.52 6.57
C ALA A 23 17.63 -10.08 5.29
N ILE A 24 18.72 -10.78 4.92
CA ILE A 24 19.49 -10.44 3.71
C ILE A 24 18.58 -10.45 2.48
N SER A 25 17.76 -11.48 2.30
CA SER A 25 16.85 -11.57 1.15
C SER A 25 15.81 -10.44 1.15
N ALA A 26 15.23 -10.08 2.29
CA ALA A 26 14.27 -8.98 2.38
C ALA A 26 14.94 -7.63 2.07
N PHE A 27 16.03 -7.30 2.75
CA PHE A 27 16.73 -6.02 2.52
C PHE A 27 17.32 -5.92 1.11
N ALA A 28 17.81 -7.01 0.53
CA ALA A 28 18.24 -7.04 -0.86
C ALA A 28 17.05 -6.84 -1.82
N SER A 29 15.91 -7.48 -1.54
CA SER A 29 14.72 -7.38 -2.40
C SER A 29 14.17 -5.96 -2.47
N TYR A 30 14.22 -5.23 -1.36
CA TYR A 30 13.77 -3.83 -1.26
C TYR A 30 14.91 -2.82 -1.33
N ALA A 31 16.14 -3.22 -1.67
CA ALA A 31 17.29 -2.32 -1.64
C ALA A 31 17.06 -1.09 -2.53
N TYR A 32 16.56 -1.28 -3.74
CA TYR A 32 16.26 -0.17 -4.62
C TYR A 32 15.21 0.76 -4.00
N PHE A 33 14.07 0.24 -3.51
CA PHE A 33 13.07 1.03 -2.77
C PHE A 33 13.66 1.82 -1.58
N ILE A 34 14.57 1.21 -0.82
CA ILE A 34 15.19 1.86 0.35
C ILE A 34 16.12 2.99 -0.08
N PHE A 35 16.89 2.80 -1.16
CA PHE A 35 17.94 3.73 -1.60
C PHE A 35 17.54 4.61 -2.79
N SER A 36 16.34 4.43 -3.35
CA SER A 36 15.74 5.30 -4.36
C SER A 36 14.76 6.23 -3.67
N TRP A 37 15.18 7.47 -3.43
CA TRP A 37 14.24 8.49 -2.97
C TRP A 37 13.32 8.86 -4.12
N ASN A 38 12.06 8.46 -3.99
CA ASN A 38 10.99 8.89 -4.88
C ASN A 38 9.96 9.66 -4.07
N ILE A 39 9.22 10.55 -4.70
CA ILE A 39 8.15 11.30 -4.10
C ILE A 39 6.86 11.00 -4.85
N THR A 40 5.86 10.57 -4.10
CA THR A 40 4.48 10.47 -4.56
C THR A 40 3.76 11.79 -4.31
N ILE A 41 2.70 12.05 -5.07
CA ILE A 41 1.89 13.28 -4.96
C ILE A 41 1.49 13.63 -3.51
N ASP A 42 1.08 12.64 -2.72
CA ASP A 42 0.70 12.84 -1.31
C ASP A 42 1.89 13.25 -0.43
N THR A 43 3.09 12.84 -0.83
CA THR A 43 4.35 13.22 -0.18
C THR A 43 4.78 14.62 -0.64
N GLU A 44 4.59 15.00 -1.91
CA GLU A 44 4.84 16.37 -2.42
C GLU A 44 4.03 17.40 -1.62
N LEU A 45 2.72 17.15 -1.51
CA LEU A 45 1.78 18.01 -0.78
C LEU A 45 2.09 18.12 0.71
N ALA A 46 2.68 17.08 1.29
CA ALA A 46 3.03 17.04 2.71
C ALA A 46 4.33 17.79 3.03
N THR A 47 5.33 17.76 2.13
CA THR A 47 6.73 18.02 2.46
C THR A 47 7.04 19.48 2.83
N TYR A 48 6.19 20.45 2.48
CA TYR A 48 6.56 21.85 2.67
C TYR A 48 5.57 22.78 3.35
N ASP A 49 4.41 22.31 3.80
CA ASP A 49 3.34 23.23 4.21
C ASP A 49 3.07 24.34 3.14
N ILE A 50 3.46 24.15 1.85
CA ILE A 50 3.32 25.12 0.73
C ILE A 50 1.84 25.28 0.33
N GLY A 51 0.93 24.86 1.20
CA GLY A 51 -0.48 24.81 0.97
C GLY A 51 -1.19 26.15 1.06
N ASN A 52 -1.02 27.00 0.04
CA ASN A 52 -1.82 28.21 -0.17
C ASN A 52 -3.21 27.89 -0.76
N SER A 53 -3.92 26.89 -0.20
CA SER A 53 -5.33 26.67 -0.48
C SER A 53 -6.06 26.27 0.81
N ASP A 54 -7.35 26.57 0.88
CA ASP A 54 -8.28 26.28 1.98
C ASP A 54 -8.35 24.78 2.43
N PHE A 55 -7.53 23.89 1.85
CA PHE A 55 -7.52 22.44 2.08
C PHE A 55 -6.29 21.88 2.80
N LEU A 56 -5.28 22.69 3.13
CA LEU A 56 -3.99 22.18 3.63
C LEU A 56 -3.84 22.31 5.15
N TYR A 57 -4.28 21.26 5.84
CA TYR A 57 -3.93 21.05 7.24
C TYR A 57 -2.54 20.41 7.35
N PRO A 58 -1.84 20.56 8.50
CA PRO A 58 -0.64 19.78 8.78
C PRO A 58 -0.87 18.28 8.54
N LEU A 59 0.15 17.57 8.07
CA LEU A 59 0.04 16.16 7.64
C LEU A 59 -0.68 15.26 8.67
N TYR A 60 -0.39 15.44 9.97
CA TYR A 60 -1.04 14.68 11.03
C TYR A 60 -2.56 14.92 11.11
N ILE A 61 -3.01 16.15 10.88
CA ILE A 61 -4.44 16.48 10.81
C ILE A 61 -5.06 15.85 9.56
N GLN A 62 -4.37 15.85 8.42
CA GLN A 62 -4.88 15.20 7.21
C GLN A 62 -5.19 13.72 7.49
N PHE A 63 -4.27 12.99 8.13
CA PHE A 63 -4.52 11.60 8.51
C PHE A 63 -5.66 11.44 9.52
N ILE A 64 -5.80 12.35 10.47
CA ILE A 64 -6.95 12.37 11.39
C ILE A 64 -8.26 12.55 10.62
N LYS A 65 -8.34 13.50 9.67
CA LYS A 65 -9.52 13.72 8.83
C LYS A 65 -9.88 12.48 8.01
N LEU A 66 -8.88 11.70 7.59
CA LEU A 66 -9.02 10.41 6.91
C LEU A 66 -9.41 9.25 7.84
N GLY A 67 -9.67 9.51 9.12
CA GLY A 67 -10.07 8.49 10.09
C GLY A 67 -8.91 7.59 10.53
N ARG A 68 -7.68 8.08 10.48
CA ARG A 68 -6.46 7.35 10.90
C ARG A 68 -5.84 8.03 12.13
N PRO A 69 -6.51 7.96 13.30
CA PRO A 69 -6.10 8.75 14.46
C PRO A 69 -4.73 8.35 15.02
N ILE A 70 -4.35 7.07 14.94
CA ILE A 70 -3.06 6.60 15.44
C ILE A 70 -1.94 6.95 14.45
N LEU A 71 -2.21 6.90 13.13
CA LEU A 71 -1.28 7.41 12.12
C LEU A 71 -1.02 8.91 12.34
N GLY A 72 -2.07 9.70 12.51
CA GLY A 72 -1.96 11.13 12.81
C GLY A 72 -1.18 11.39 14.11
N PHE A 73 -1.48 10.66 15.18
CA PHE A 73 -0.76 10.75 16.45
C PHE A 73 0.75 10.53 16.28
N PHE A 74 1.17 9.44 15.62
CA PHE A 74 2.60 9.19 15.40
C PHE A 74 3.23 10.24 14.48
N THR A 75 2.53 10.66 13.44
CA THR A 75 3.00 11.69 12.50
C THR A 75 3.24 13.02 13.22
N PHE A 76 2.40 13.38 14.19
CA PHE A 76 2.58 14.60 14.98
C PHE A 76 3.94 14.64 15.71
N PHE A 77 4.40 13.52 16.27
CA PHE A 77 5.69 13.46 16.97
C PHE A 77 6.90 13.27 16.04
N LEU A 78 6.70 12.58 14.93
CA LEU A 78 7.78 12.23 14.00
C LEU A 78 8.03 13.32 12.96
N GLY A 79 7.06 14.19 12.72
CA GLY A 79 7.15 15.27 11.74
C GLY A 79 7.04 14.78 10.30
N GLN A 80 7.76 15.47 9.41
CA GLN A 80 7.71 15.24 7.97
C GLN A 80 8.51 13.99 7.56
N PRO A 81 8.12 13.33 6.45
CA PRO A 81 8.85 12.15 5.96
C PRO A 81 10.30 12.51 5.60
N THR A 82 11.23 11.67 6.06
CA THR A 82 12.67 11.86 5.81
C THR A 82 13.16 10.90 4.72
N PRO A 83 13.96 11.39 3.75
CA PRO A 83 14.54 10.54 2.71
C PRO A 83 15.27 9.32 3.25
N TYR A 84 15.01 8.17 2.64
CA TYR A 84 15.56 6.84 2.98
C TYR A 84 15.15 6.28 4.35
N PHE A 85 15.06 7.13 5.38
CA PHE A 85 14.75 6.75 6.76
C PHE A 85 13.37 6.08 6.87
N ASN A 86 12.36 6.68 6.25
CA ASN A 86 11.00 6.14 6.28
C ASN A 86 10.91 4.76 5.61
N SER A 87 11.54 4.61 4.43
CA SER A 87 11.57 3.36 3.68
C SER A 87 12.36 2.27 4.42
N LEU A 88 13.53 2.63 4.96
CA LEU A 88 14.35 1.70 5.75
C LEU A 88 13.58 1.19 6.96
N LEU A 89 12.93 2.09 7.71
CA LEU A 89 12.14 1.69 8.88
C LEU A 89 10.88 0.91 8.52
N ALA A 90 10.23 1.20 7.39
CA ALA A 90 9.11 0.39 6.90
C ALA A 90 9.53 -1.08 6.70
N ILE A 91 10.68 -1.31 6.06
CA ILE A 91 11.22 -2.67 5.84
C ILE A 91 11.72 -3.29 7.15
N ILE A 92 12.35 -2.53 8.05
CA ILE A 92 12.74 -3.01 9.39
C ILE A 92 11.50 -3.47 10.18
N PHE A 93 10.41 -2.70 10.17
CA PHE A 93 9.19 -3.07 10.88
C PHE A 93 8.47 -4.25 10.23
N LEU A 94 8.44 -4.35 8.90
CA LEU A 94 7.95 -5.53 8.20
C LEU A 94 8.76 -6.78 8.61
N PHE A 95 10.09 -6.67 8.65
CA PHE A 95 10.95 -7.76 9.09
C PHE A 95 10.75 -8.09 10.58
N PHE A 96 10.55 -7.09 11.44
CA PHE A 96 10.25 -7.33 12.85
C PHE A 96 8.90 -8.03 13.04
N SER A 97 7.90 -7.70 12.21
CA SER A 97 6.63 -8.45 12.15
C SER A 97 6.86 -9.91 11.78
N TYR A 98 7.75 -10.19 10.81
CA TYR A 98 8.16 -11.55 10.48
C TYR A 98 8.83 -12.26 11.67
N LEU A 99 9.67 -11.61 12.47
CA LEU A 99 10.26 -12.23 13.66
C LEU A 99 9.19 -12.67 14.67
N ILE A 100 8.14 -11.87 14.85
CA ILE A 100 6.99 -12.24 15.69
C ILE A 100 6.24 -13.44 15.08
N TRP A 101 6.10 -13.48 13.75
CA TRP A 101 5.54 -14.63 13.05
C TRP A 101 6.37 -15.90 13.19
N ILE A 102 7.70 -15.82 13.14
CA ILE A 102 8.57 -16.97 13.43
C ILE A 102 8.30 -17.48 14.84
N LEU A 103 8.15 -16.60 15.83
CA LEU A 103 7.80 -16.98 17.20
C LEU A 103 6.44 -17.69 17.28
N ILE A 104 5.41 -17.15 16.62
CA ILE A 104 4.09 -17.78 16.57
C ILE A 104 4.19 -19.16 15.91
N ILE A 105 4.83 -19.24 14.74
CA ILE A 105 4.97 -20.50 13.99
C ILE A 105 5.76 -21.51 14.80
N THR A 106 6.92 -21.17 15.35
CA THR A 106 7.77 -22.08 16.15
C THR A 106 7.00 -22.67 17.33
N LYS A 107 6.13 -21.88 17.97
CA LYS A 107 5.26 -22.34 19.07
C LYS A 107 4.14 -23.28 18.64
N LEU A 108 3.73 -23.23 17.38
CA LEU A 108 2.67 -24.07 16.80
C LEU A 108 3.24 -25.27 16.02
N ASN A 109 4.43 -25.13 15.43
CA ASN A 109 5.14 -26.11 14.64
C ASN A 109 6.65 -25.77 14.61
N SER A 110 7.49 -26.77 14.91
CA SER A 110 8.96 -26.63 14.96
C SER A 110 9.68 -26.84 13.61
N ASP A 111 8.96 -27.08 12.51
CA ASP A 111 9.56 -27.31 11.19
C ASP A 111 10.15 -26.02 10.60
N LYS A 112 11.48 -25.98 10.57
CA LYS A 112 12.30 -24.88 10.03
C LYS A 112 12.05 -24.61 8.55
N THR A 113 11.73 -25.62 7.75
CA THR A 113 11.49 -25.44 6.31
C THR A 113 10.19 -24.67 6.08
N LEU A 114 9.17 -24.93 6.91
CA LEU A 114 7.91 -24.19 6.89
C LEU A 114 8.14 -22.71 7.19
N ILE A 115 9.00 -22.41 8.18
CA ILE A 115 9.38 -21.02 8.55
C ILE A 115 10.05 -20.29 7.37
N VAL A 116 10.93 -20.99 6.64
CA VAL A 116 11.58 -20.43 5.43
C VAL A 116 10.55 -20.17 4.33
N ILE A 117 9.71 -21.16 4.00
CA ILE A 117 8.68 -21.02 2.96
C ILE A 117 7.75 -19.84 3.29
N PHE A 118 7.26 -19.77 4.54
CA PHE A 118 6.44 -18.65 4.98
C PHE A 118 7.18 -17.31 4.81
N GLY A 119 8.45 -17.22 5.23
CA GLY A 119 9.26 -16.01 5.10
C GLY A 119 9.47 -15.56 3.65
N LEU A 120 9.68 -16.49 2.72
CA LEU A 120 9.88 -16.15 1.30
C LEU A 120 8.65 -15.47 0.69
N PHE A 121 7.44 -15.95 1.00
CA PHE A 121 6.20 -15.34 0.49
C PHE A 121 5.76 -14.10 1.29
N TYR A 122 5.93 -14.14 2.61
CA TYR A 122 5.52 -13.04 3.49
C TYR A 122 6.45 -11.82 3.38
N LEU A 123 7.76 -12.00 3.20
CA LEU A 123 8.68 -10.86 3.12
C LEU A 123 8.85 -10.37 1.70
N ILE A 124 8.89 -11.24 0.70
CA ILE A 124 9.27 -10.87 -0.66
C ILE A 124 8.02 -10.84 -1.54
N SER A 125 7.36 -9.68 -1.57
CA SER A 125 6.18 -9.46 -2.40
C SER A 125 6.12 -8.05 -3.00
N PRO A 126 5.79 -7.92 -4.31
CA PRO A 126 5.58 -6.61 -4.94
C PRO A 126 4.40 -5.85 -4.34
N ILE A 127 3.42 -6.54 -3.72
CA ILE A 127 2.21 -5.91 -3.20
C ILE A 127 2.54 -4.86 -2.11
N TYR A 128 3.60 -5.06 -1.33
CA TYR A 128 4.00 -4.09 -0.31
C TYR A 128 4.46 -2.75 -0.88
N ILE A 129 4.99 -2.72 -2.11
CA ILE A 129 5.43 -1.48 -2.74
C ILE A 129 4.25 -0.51 -2.90
N PHE A 130 3.08 -0.98 -3.32
CA PHE A 130 1.89 -0.12 -3.45
C PHE A 130 1.54 0.60 -2.15
N GLN A 131 1.79 0.01 -0.98
CA GLN A 131 1.54 0.66 0.30
C GLN A 131 2.74 1.46 0.82
N PHE A 132 3.96 1.01 0.57
CA PHE A 132 5.18 1.66 1.07
C PHE A 132 5.68 2.82 0.20
N SER A 133 5.26 2.91 -1.07
CA SER A 133 5.52 4.08 -1.94
C SER A 133 4.82 5.36 -1.43
N PHE A 134 3.88 5.25 -0.48
CA PHE A 134 3.39 6.39 0.29
C PHE A 134 4.36 6.72 1.43
N PHE A 135 5.49 7.36 1.09
CA PHE A 135 6.59 7.65 2.02
C PHE A 135 6.15 8.42 3.28
N ASN A 136 5.15 9.30 3.16
CA ASN A 136 4.55 10.04 4.26
C ASN A 136 3.90 9.17 5.36
N GLN A 137 3.58 7.91 5.06
CA GLN A 137 2.99 6.96 6.02
C GLN A 137 3.71 5.61 6.09
N SER A 138 4.66 5.31 5.19
CA SER A 138 5.25 3.99 5.00
C SER A 138 5.85 3.39 6.28
N MET A 139 6.62 4.19 7.03
CA MET A 139 7.21 3.78 8.31
C MET A 139 6.14 3.38 9.33
N ILE A 140 5.12 4.21 9.52
CA ILE A 140 4.08 3.99 10.53
C ILE A 140 3.17 2.83 10.10
N VAL A 141 2.92 2.67 8.80
CA VAL A 141 2.26 1.47 8.26
C VAL A 141 3.11 0.22 8.52
N GLY A 142 4.44 0.29 8.36
CA GLY A 142 5.37 -0.74 8.81
C GLY A 142 5.14 -1.14 10.27
N LEU A 143 5.00 -0.15 11.17
CA LEU A 143 4.67 -0.38 12.57
C LEU A 143 3.29 -1.05 12.76
N GLY A 144 2.32 -0.77 11.88
CA GLY A 144 1.03 -1.46 11.84
C GLY A 144 1.16 -2.97 11.61
N PHE A 145 2.11 -3.42 10.77
CA PHE A 145 2.40 -4.86 10.61
C PHE A 145 2.91 -5.48 11.92
N VAL A 146 3.74 -4.76 12.68
CA VAL A 146 4.23 -5.20 13.99
C VAL A 146 3.08 -5.32 14.98
N PHE A 147 2.21 -4.30 15.07
CA PHE A 147 1.06 -4.33 15.96
C PHE A 147 0.07 -5.44 15.60
N SER A 148 -0.20 -5.68 14.32
CA SER A 148 -1.05 -6.79 13.89
C SER A 148 -0.46 -8.16 14.30
N ALA A 149 0.84 -8.39 14.08
CA ALA A 149 1.50 -9.62 14.50
C ALA A 149 1.55 -9.78 16.03
N LEU A 150 1.80 -8.71 16.79
CA LEU A 150 1.73 -8.72 18.26
C LEU A 150 0.32 -9.04 18.76
N SER A 151 -0.70 -8.49 18.11
CA SER A 151 -2.09 -8.79 18.45
C SER A 151 -2.37 -10.29 18.33
N LEU A 152 -1.93 -10.93 17.23
CA LEU A 152 -2.06 -12.36 17.01
C LEU A 152 -1.20 -13.21 17.96
N TYR A 153 0.01 -12.76 18.26
CA TYR A 153 0.86 -13.41 19.25
C TYR A 153 0.16 -13.47 20.62
N TYR A 154 -0.41 -12.35 21.09
CA TYR A 154 -1.13 -12.33 22.37
C TYR A 154 -2.47 -13.08 22.32
N LEU A 155 -3.15 -13.11 21.17
CA LEU A 155 -4.32 -13.96 20.94
C LEU A 155 -3.96 -15.44 21.11
N THR A 156 -2.89 -15.91 20.46
CA THR A 156 -2.46 -17.30 20.57
C THR A 156 -1.96 -17.66 21.98
N LEU A 157 -1.33 -16.71 22.68
CA LEU A 157 -0.92 -16.89 24.07
C LEU A 157 -2.11 -17.06 25.03
N SER A 158 -3.26 -16.45 24.72
CA SER A 158 -4.46 -16.52 25.57
C SER A 158 -4.99 -17.94 25.79
N TYR A 159 -4.70 -18.88 24.87
CA TYR A 159 -5.08 -20.29 25.01
C TYR A 159 -4.24 -21.06 26.03
N LYS A 160 -3.01 -20.61 26.29
CA LYS A 160 -2.03 -21.32 27.14
C LYS A 160 -1.70 -20.57 28.43
N SER A 161 -2.03 -19.27 28.51
CA SER A 161 -1.68 -18.40 29.63
C SER A 161 -2.60 -18.63 30.83
N SER A 162 -2.01 -18.64 32.02
CA SER A 162 -2.75 -18.61 33.30
C SER A 162 -3.56 -17.32 33.46
N ASN A 163 -3.18 -16.23 32.78
CA ASN A 163 -3.94 -14.99 32.71
C ASN A 163 -4.42 -14.70 31.27
N ARG A 164 -5.43 -15.47 30.85
CA ARG A 164 -6.04 -15.36 29.52
C ARG A 164 -6.59 -13.95 29.23
N TYR A 165 -7.24 -13.32 30.20
CA TYR A 165 -7.92 -12.03 29.99
C TYR A 165 -6.93 -10.90 29.74
N LYS A 166 -5.79 -10.89 30.44
CA LYS A 166 -4.71 -9.95 30.16
C LYS A 166 -4.17 -10.10 28.74
N SER A 167 -4.04 -11.33 28.26
CA SER A 167 -3.55 -11.59 26.90
C SER A 167 -4.56 -11.13 25.85
N ILE A 168 -5.85 -11.36 26.08
CA ILE A 168 -6.94 -10.86 25.23
C ILE A 168 -6.96 -9.33 25.20
N LEU A 169 -6.86 -8.67 26.35
CA LEU A 169 -6.82 -7.21 26.43
C LEU A 169 -5.63 -6.62 25.65
N ILE A 170 -4.44 -7.20 25.81
CA ILE A 170 -3.25 -6.75 25.06
C ILE A 170 -3.43 -6.98 23.55
N SER A 171 -4.05 -8.09 23.15
CA SER A 171 -4.39 -8.38 21.75
C SER A 171 -5.33 -7.32 21.16
N ILE A 172 -6.37 -6.93 21.90
CA ILE A 172 -7.31 -5.85 21.53
C ILE A 172 -6.57 -4.52 21.37
N ILE A 173 -5.71 -4.16 22.32
CA ILE A 173 -4.95 -2.89 22.27
C ILE A 173 -4.08 -2.83 21.01
N PHE A 174 -3.33 -3.89 20.71
CA PHE A 174 -2.48 -3.91 19.51
C PHE A 174 -3.28 -3.90 18.22
N LEU A 175 -4.43 -4.60 18.16
CA LEU A 175 -5.29 -4.53 16.99
C LEU A 175 -5.87 -3.12 16.80
N TYR A 176 -6.35 -2.50 17.88
CA TYR A 176 -6.82 -1.11 17.86
C TYR A 176 -5.75 -0.15 17.33
N LEU A 177 -4.49 -0.29 17.80
CA LEU A 177 -3.39 0.53 17.30
C LEU A 177 -3.15 0.32 15.81
N ALA A 178 -3.18 -0.93 15.32
CA ALA A 178 -3.04 -1.22 13.90
C ALA A 178 -4.20 -0.63 13.08
N LEU A 179 -5.45 -0.77 13.53
CA LEU A 179 -6.64 -0.22 12.87
C LEU A 179 -6.59 1.31 12.78
N GLY A 180 -6.16 1.97 13.85
CA GLY A 180 -6.02 3.42 13.87
C GLY A 180 -4.87 3.94 12.99
N ILE A 181 -3.94 3.08 12.57
CA ILE A 181 -2.93 3.40 11.55
C ILE A 181 -3.55 3.25 10.16
N TYR A 182 -4.14 2.08 9.89
CA TYR A 182 -4.76 1.79 8.61
C TYR A 182 -5.82 0.69 8.75
N GLN A 183 -7.04 0.95 8.28
CA GLN A 183 -8.18 0.09 8.54
C GLN A 183 -8.03 -1.32 7.93
N ALA A 184 -7.29 -1.44 6.81
CA ALA A 184 -7.04 -2.73 6.17
C ALA A 184 -6.22 -3.72 7.03
N PHE A 185 -5.61 -3.28 8.14
CA PHE A 185 -4.98 -4.20 9.10
C PHE A 185 -5.96 -5.18 9.76
N ILE A 186 -7.27 -4.89 9.73
CA ILE A 186 -8.28 -5.88 10.12
C ILE A 186 -8.19 -7.16 9.29
N ILE A 187 -7.97 -7.00 7.98
CA ILE A 187 -7.90 -8.11 7.03
C ILE A 187 -6.67 -8.97 7.33
N LEU A 188 -5.51 -8.34 7.50
CA LEU A 188 -4.28 -9.03 7.89
C LEU A 188 -4.41 -9.77 9.23
N PHE A 189 -5.09 -9.18 10.21
CA PHE A 189 -5.34 -9.84 11.51
C PHE A 189 -6.23 -11.08 11.34
N LEU A 190 -7.35 -10.97 10.63
CA LEU A 190 -8.26 -12.09 10.37
C LEU A 190 -7.56 -13.23 9.63
N GLU A 191 -6.75 -12.87 8.64
CA GLU A 191 -5.98 -13.82 7.85
C GLU A 191 -4.93 -14.55 8.69
N GLY A 192 -4.21 -13.82 9.53
CA GLY A 192 -3.30 -14.38 10.51
C GLY A 192 -4.00 -15.32 11.50
N ALA A 193 -5.23 -15.00 11.90
CA ALA A 193 -6.01 -15.88 12.76
C ALA A 193 -6.37 -17.19 12.07
N ILE A 194 -6.74 -17.18 10.78
CA ILE A 194 -6.98 -18.40 9.99
C ILE A 194 -5.68 -19.20 9.82
N TYR A 195 -4.57 -18.54 9.54
CA TYR A 195 -3.27 -19.19 9.41
C TYR A 195 -2.85 -19.91 10.70
N THR A 196 -3.08 -19.32 11.88
CA THR A 196 -2.79 -20.02 13.15
C THR A 196 -3.62 -21.29 13.33
N LEU A 197 -4.87 -21.33 12.87
CA LEU A 197 -5.69 -22.55 12.86
C LEU A 197 -5.11 -23.62 11.93
N ILE A 198 -4.74 -23.22 10.71
CA ILE A 198 -4.19 -24.12 9.69
C ILE A 198 -2.85 -24.71 10.16
N VAL A 199 -1.94 -23.86 10.66
CA VAL A 199 -0.64 -24.30 11.18
C VAL A 199 -0.81 -25.19 12.41
N SER A 200 -1.74 -24.88 13.31
CA SER A 200 -1.96 -25.68 14.52
C SER A 200 -2.64 -27.03 14.24
N GLY A 201 -3.41 -27.16 13.16
CA GLY A 201 -4.27 -28.34 13.03
C GLY A 201 -4.41 -28.99 11.66
N LEU A 202 -3.55 -28.68 10.70
CA LEU A 202 -3.37 -29.56 9.55
C LEU A 202 -2.82 -30.96 9.91
N ASN A 203 -2.31 -31.18 11.13
CA ASN A 203 -1.77 -32.48 11.60
C ASN A 203 -2.59 -33.14 12.72
N THR A 204 -3.63 -32.48 13.22
CA THR A 204 -4.47 -32.99 14.31
C THR A 204 -5.93 -32.91 13.86
N ASN A 205 -6.78 -33.87 14.25
CA ASN A 205 -8.21 -33.73 14.05
C ASN A 205 -8.70 -32.54 14.88
N ILE A 206 -8.66 -31.32 14.34
CA ILE A 206 -9.12 -30.15 15.06
C ILE A 206 -10.60 -30.37 15.37
N ASN A 207 -10.91 -30.40 16.66
CA ASN A 207 -12.27 -30.47 17.13
C ASN A 207 -13.02 -29.21 16.64
N THR A 208 -14.21 -29.38 16.06
CA THR A 208 -15.07 -28.28 15.63
C THR A 208 -15.35 -27.28 16.75
N LYS A 209 -15.39 -27.75 18.01
CA LYS A 209 -15.47 -26.91 19.21
C LYS A 209 -14.27 -25.99 19.37
N ALA A 210 -13.06 -26.46 19.07
CA ALA A 210 -11.84 -25.65 19.14
C ALA A 210 -11.81 -24.58 18.03
N ILE A 211 -12.21 -24.94 16.81
CA ILE A 211 -12.37 -23.98 15.70
C ILE A 211 -13.38 -22.89 16.08
N ARG A 212 -14.57 -23.29 16.54
CA ARG A 212 -15.62 -22.37 16.96
C ARG A 212 -15.13 -21.44 18.06
N ASN A 213 -14.51 -21.97 19.11
CA ASN A 213 -13.98 -21.15 20.20
C ASN A 213 -12.93 -20.15 19.71
N HIS A 214 -12.09 -20.53 18.75
CA HIS A 214 -11.11 -19.63 18.17
C HIS A 214 -11.75 -18.53 17.34
N ILE A 215 -12.69 -18.88 16.46
CA ILE A 215 -13.43 -17.89 15.66
C ILE A 215 -14.22 -16.94 16.57
N SER A 216 -14.87 -17.44 17.62
CA SER A 216 -15.58 -16.61 18.60
C SER A 216 -14.63 -15.64 19.30
N LEU A 217 -13.42 -16.09 19.68
CA LEU A 217 -12.45 -15.21 20.32
C LEU A 217 -11.90 -14.14 19.37
N VAL A 218 -11.58 -14.53 18.13
CA VAL A 218 -11.17 -13.61 17.05
C VAL A 218 -12.25 -12.56 16.82
N PHE A 219 -13.52 -12.98 16.76
CA PHE A 219 -14.66 -12.08 16.61
C PHE A 219 -14.74 -11.08 17.77
N VAL A 220 -14.65 -11.54 19.03
CA VAL A 220 -14.69 -10.66 20.21
C VAL A 220 -13.54 -9.65 20.19
N VAL A 221 -12.32 -10.09 19.92
CA VAL A 221 -11.15 -9.20 19.86
C VAL A 221 -11.32 -8.15 18.75
N THR A 222 -11.76 -8.58 17.57
CA THR A 222 -11.98 -7.70 16.42
C THR A 222 -13.09 -6.69 16.71
N LEU A 223 -14.23 -7.15 17.26
CA LEU A 223 -15.37 -6.31 17.57
C LEU A 223 -15.02 -5.23 18.58
N ILE A 224 -14.34 -5.59 19.68
CA ILE A 224 -13.96 -4.61 20.72
C ILE A 224 -12.93 -3.62 20.16
N ALA A 225 -11.95 -4.06 19.37
CA ALA A 225 -10.97 -3.18 18.75
C ALA A 225 -11.61 -2.20 17.75
N LEU A 226 -12.58 -2.67 16.95
CA LEU A 226 -13.37 -1.84 16.04
C LEU A 226 -14.19 -0.80 16.81
N ILE A 227 -14.90 -1.21 17.86
CA ILE A 227 -15.69 -0.30 18.70
C ILE A 227 -14.78 0.79 19.28
N ALA A 228 -13.62 0.41 19.85
CA ALA A 228 -12.65 1.37 20.36
C ALA A 228 -12.17 2.35 19.27
N TYR A 229 -11.83 1.83 18.08
CA TYR A 229 -11.43 2.63 16.92
C TYR A 229 -12.51 3.64 16.51
N PHE A 230 -13.77 3.19 16.39
CA PHE A 230 -14.88 4.06 16.00
C PHE A 230 -15.20 5.11 17.06
N ILE A 231 -15.19 4.74 18.35
CA ILE A 231 -15.38 5.69 19.45
C ILE A 231 -14.30 6.77 19.41
N THR A 232 -13.02 6.38 19.35
CA THR A 232 -11.91 7.35 19.29
C THR A 232 -12.02 8.27 18.09
N THR A 233 -12.31 7.70 16.90
CA THR A 233 -12.43 8.48 15.67
C THR A 233 -13.60 9.46 15.74
N HIS A 234 -14.74 9.03 16.29
CA HIS A 234 -15.92 9.89 16.46
C HIS A 234 -15.67 11.02 17.46
N ILE A 235 -15.01 10.74 18.59
CA ILE A 235 -14.62 11.77 19.56
C ILE A 235 -13.72 12.82 18.90
N ILE A 236 -12.74 12.39 18.10
CA ILE A 236 -11.83 13.31 17.40
C ILE A 236 -12.59 14.17 16.39
N TYR A 237 -13.60 13.61 15.71
CA TYR A 237 -14.43 14.36 14.77
C TYR A 237 -15.33 15.43 15.40
N LEU A 238 -15.48 15.44 16.74
CA LEU A 238 -16.08 16.58 17.45
C LEU A 238 -15.22 17.84 17.38
N PHE A 239 -13.92 17.68 17.13
CA PHE A 239 -12.94 18.77 17.13
C PHE A 239 -12.31 19.03 15.75
N ILE A 240 -12.22 18.00 14.91
CA ILE A 240 -11.59 18.07 13.58
C ILE A 240 -12.59 17.58 12.51
N PRO A 241 -12.93 18.39 11.50
CA PRO A 241 -13.92 18.00 10.49
C PRO A 241 -13.53 16.73 9.72
N LYS A 242 -14.47 15.80 9.58
CA LYS A 242 -14.30 14.57 8.79
C LYS A 242 -14.05 14.89 7.31
N SER A 243 -13.20 14.07 6.66
CA SER A 243 -13.05 14.06 5.18
C SER A 243 -14.11 13.19 4.49
N ASN A 244 -14.53 13.60 3.29
CA ASN A 244 -15.38 12.80 2.40
C ASN A 244 -14.60 11.69 1.67
N TYR A 245 -13.29 11.57 1.88
CA TYR A 245 -12.48 10.52 1.22
C TYR A 245 -13.02 9.11 1.48
N LEU A 246 -13.39 8.80 2.74
CA LEU A 246 -13.89 7.48 3.09
C LEU A 246 -15.33 7.23 2.59
N SER A 247 -16.12 8.25 2.26
CA SER A 247 -17.46 8.01 1.69
C SER A 247 -17.39 7.46 0.27
N LEU A 248 -16.33 7.80 -0.49
CA LEU A 248 -16.07 7.22 -1.82
C LEU A 248 -15.84 5.71 -1.75
N ALA A 249 -15.29 5.20 -0.64
CA ALA A 249 -15.12 3.76 -0.46
C ALA A 249 -16.46 3.01 -0.33
N PHE A 250 -17.56 3.71 -0.04
CA PHE A 250 -18.92 3.16 0.04
C PHE A 250 -19.76 3.44 -1.22
N ASP A 251 -19.12 3.85 -2.32
CA ASP A 251 -19.81 4.23 -3.56
C ASP A 251 -20.76 3.14 -4.07
N GLY A 252 -20.41 1.86 -3.89
CA GLY A 252 -21.25 0.72 -4.26
C GLY A 252 -22.55 0.57 -3.47
N TRP A 253 -22.71 1.31 -2.37
CA TRP A 253 -23.93 1.32 -1.54
C TRP A 253 -24.65 2.66 -1.50
N LEU A 254 -23.91 3.77 -1.60
CA LEU A 254 -24.43 5.12 -1.29
C LEU A 254 -24.78 5.96 -2.52
N ASN A 255 -24.30 5.61 -3.71
CA ASN A 255 -24.60 6.37 -4.92
C ASN A 255 -25.93 5.90 -5.55
N ASN A 256 -26.53 6.76 -6.38
CA ASN A 256 -27.68 6.42 -7.25
C ASN A 256 -27.35 5.35 -8.32
N GLN A 257 -26.30 4.56 -8.14
CA GLN A 257 -25.94 3.42 -8.98
C GLN A 257 -26.84 2.24 -8.64
N SER A 258 -27.24 1.48 -9.66
CA SER A 258 -27.98 0.25 -9.41
C SER A 258 -27.05 -0.80 -8.79
N LEU A 259 -27.58 -1.70 -7.97
CA LEU A 259 -26.84 -2.86 -7.44
C LEU A 259 -26.16 -3.65 -8.57
N TRP A 260 -26.79 -3.68 -9.75
CA TRP A 260 -26.26 -4.41 -10.90
C TRP A 260 -25.02 -3.75 -11.49
N ASP A 261 -25.00 -2.41 -11.57
CA ASP A 261 -23.81 -1.66 -11.98
C ASP A 261 -22.65 -1.88 -11.00
N SER A 262 -22.92 -1.88 -9.68
CA SER A 262 -21.90 -2.15 -8.66
C SER A 262 -21.33 -3.57 -8.77
N ILE A 263 -22.16 -4.56 -9.11
CA ILE A 263 -21.69 -5.94 -9.36
C ILE A 263 -20.86 -6.01 -10.64
N VAL A 264 -21.25 -5.33 -11.72
CA VAL A 264 -20.45 -5.27 -12.96
C VAL A 264 -19.10 -4.61 -12.71
N ILE A 265 -19.06 -3.49 -11.98
CA ILE A 265 -17.81 -2.80 -11.61
C ILE A 265 -16.94 -3.72 -10.75
N LEU A 266 -17.52 -4.37 -9.74
CA LEU A 266 -16.80 -5.29 -8.87
C LEU A 266 -16.24 -6.49 -9.62
N THR A 267 -17.03 -7.09 -10.53
CA THR A 267 -16.58 -8.23 -11.33
C THR A 267 -15.46 -7.85 -12.29
N ASN A 268 -15.52 -6.66 -12.91
CA ASN A 268 -14.43 -6.12 -13.71
C ASN A 268 -13.18 -5.87 -12.87
N TYR A 269 -13.33 -5.29 -11.68
CA TYR A 269 -12.21 -5.09 -10.74
C TYR A 269 -11.58 -6.42 -10.32
N LEU A 270 -12.39 -7.42 -9.97
CA LEU A 270 -11.90 -8.76 -9.65
C LEU A 270 -11.20 -9.38 -10.85
N TYR A 271 -11.74 -9.26 -12.06
CA TYR A 271 -11.08 -9.74 -13.27
C TYR A 271 -9.72 -9.06 -13.50
N GLN A 272 -9.63 -7.74 -13.33
CA GLN A 272 -8.36 -7.00 -13.43
C GLN A 272 -7.36 -7.44 -12.35
N LEU A 273 -7.84 -7.69 -11.13
CA LEU A 273 -7.03 -8.26 -10.06
C LEU A 273 -6.54 -9.67 -10.43
N LEU A 274 -7.39 -10.52 -10.99
CA LEU A 274 -7.05 -11.90 -11.39
C LEU A 274 -6.20 -11.99 -12.68
N THR A 275 -6.02 -10.89 -13.40
CA THR A 275 -5.22 -10.84 -14.64
C THR A 275 -3.97 -9.99 -14.49
N SER A 276 -3.82 -9.29 -13.36
CA SER A 276 -2.65 -8.49 -13.05
C SER A 276 -1.43 -9.37 -12.77
N GLN A 277 -0.30 -9.00 -13.37
CA GLN A 277 0.99 -9.66 -13.15
C GLN A 277 1.46 -9.65 -11.69
N PHE A 278 0.92 -8.75 -10.85
CA PHE A 278 1.30 -8.60 -9.44
C PHE A 278 0.53 -9.55 -8.51
N THR A 279 -0.58 -10.09 -8.98
CA THR A 279 -1.50 -10.93 -8.21
C THR A 279 -1.69 -12.31 -8.82
N ILE A 280 -1.10 -12.61 -9.98
CA ILE A 280 -1.19 -13.94 -10.63
C ILE A 280 -0.87 -15.13 -9.70
N LEU A 281 0.05 -14.96 -8.75
CA LEU A 281 0.38 -16.00 -7.76
C LEU A 281 -0.78 -16.30 -6.81
N TYR A 282 -1.56 -15.27 -6.48
CA TYR A 282 -2.78 -15.39 -5.70
C TYR A 282 -3.85 -16.20 -6.45
N ASP A 283 -3.95 -16.03 -7.77
CA ASP A 283 -4.93 -16.73 -8.61
C ASP A 283 -4.58 -18.20 -8.74
N LEU A 284 -3.28 -18.50 -8.90
CA LEU A 284 -2.77 -19.86 -8.84
C LEU A 284 -3.10 -20.55 -7.51
N CYS A 285 -3.25 -19.81 -6.40
CA CYS A 285 -3.67 -20.40 -5.13
C CYS A 285 -5.10 -20.96 -5.21
N PHE A 286 -6.03 -20.32 -5.91
CA PHE A 286 -7.39 -20.86 -6.10
C PHE A 286 -7.39 -22.13 -6.95
N ILE A 287 -6.59 -22.17 -8.03
CA ILE A 287 -6.45 -23.36 -8.87
C ILE A 287 -5.83 -24.51 -8.05
N LEU A 288 -4.78 -24.22 -7.28
CA LEU A 288 -4.15 -25.20 -6.38
C LEU A 288 -5.13 -25.68 -5.31
N LEU A 289 -5.98 -24.81 -4.77
CA LEU A 289 -7.01 -25.19 -3.81
C LEU A 289 -7.98 -26.24 -4.38
N ILE A 290 -8.39 -26.09 -5.65
CA ILE A 290 -9.23 -27.10 -6.34
C ILE A 290 -8.49 -28.44 -6.37
N SER A 291 -7.19 -28.45 -6.69
CA SER A 291 -6.40 -29.69 -6.69
C SER A 291 -6.27 -30.35 -5.31
N LEU A 292 -6.48 -29.58 -4.24
CA LEU A 292 -6.42 -30.03 -2.86
C LEU A 292 -7.76 -30.52 -2.31
N LEU A 293 -8.90 -30.30 -2.99
CA LEU A 293 -10.25 -30.75 -2.58
C LEU A 293 -10.27 -32.19 -2.09
N PHE A 294 -9.55 -33.08 -2.78
CA PHE A 294 -9.51 -34.52 -2.48
C PHE A 294 -8.37 -34.92 -1.54
N LYS A 295 -7.47 -34.00 -1.18
CA LYS A 295 -6.28 -34.28 -0.34
C LYS A 295 -6.41 -33.77 1.09
N ILE A 296 -7.23 -32.75 1.32
CA ILE A 296 -7.47 -32.19 2.65
C ILE A 296 -8.92 -32.41 3.07
N LYS A 297 -9.17 -32.50 4.39
CA LYS A 297 -10.53 -32.63 4.91
C LYS A 297 -11.36 -31.40 4.56
N PHE A 298 -12.67 -31.60 4.35
CA PHE A 298 -13.60 -30.53 3.98
C PHE A 298 -13.52 -29.28 4.87
N TYR A 299 -13.44 -29.43 6.19
CA TYR A 299 -13.30 -28.27 7.09
C TYR A 299 -11.98 -27.52 6.92
N ASN A 300 -10.87 -28.24 6.66
CA ASN A 300 -9.60 -27.60 6.35
C ASN A 300 -9.65 -26.92 4.98
N PHE A 301 -10.32 -27.53 4.00
CA PHE A 301 -10.59 -26.89 2.71
C PHE A 301 -11.36 -25.57 2.88
N LEU A 302 -12.42 -25.56 3.69
CA LEU A 302 -13.18 -24.33 3.98
C LEU A 302 -12.33 -23.26 4.69
N LEU A 303 -11.44 -23.66 5.61
CA LEU A 303 -10.52 -22.71 6.25
C LEU A 303 -9.52 -22.13 5.26
N VAL A 304 -8.98 -22.93 4.34
CA VAL A 304 -8.06 -22.44 3.31
C VAL A 304 -8.81 -21.54 2.33
N LEU A 305 -10.03 -21.91 1.92
CA LEU A 305 -10.89 -21.07 1.10
C LEU A 305 -11.18 -19.73 1.77
N ALA A 306 -11.52 -19.74 3.06
CA ALA A 306 -11.71 -18.52 3.84
C ALA A 306 -10.43 -17.67 3.86
N GLY A 307 -9.26 -18.31 4.04
CA GLY A 307 -7.95 -17.66 3.92
C GLY A 307 -7.79 -16.91 2.59
N LEU A 308 -8.14 -17.55 1.46
CA LEU A 308 -8.07 -16.95 0.13
C LEU A 308 -9.20 -15.93 -0.17
N ILE A 309 -10.27 -15.85 0.61
CA ILE A 309 -11.33 -14.85 0.39
C ILE A 309 -11.08 -13.60 1.24
N ILE A 310 -10.44 -13.74 2.40
CA ILE A 310 -10.23 -12.63 3.35
C ILE A 310 -9.53 -11.42 2.73
N PRO A 311 -8.43 -11.53 1.95
CA PRO A 311 -7.75 -10.36 1.36
C PRO A 311 -8.64 -9.50 0.46
N ILE A 312 -9.67 -10.09 -0.15
CA ILE A 312 -10.62 -9.41 -1.02
C ILE A 312 -11.96 -9.11 -0.31
N LEU A 313 -12.04 -9.28 1.01
CA LEU A 313 -13.28 -9.06 1.74
C LEU A 313 -13.74 -7.59 1.71
N MET A 314 -12.83 -6.61 1.77
CA MET A 314 -13.19 -5.20 1.69
C MET A 314 -13.90 -4.81 0.38
N PRO A 315 -13.35 -5.10 -0.82
CA PRO A 315 -14.06 -4.79 -2.06
C PRO A 315 -15.38 -5.55 -2.20
N LEU A 316 -15.47 -6.78 -1.68
CA LEU A 316 -16.73 -7.54 -1.65
C LEU A 316 -17.78 -6.91 -0.73
N LEU A 317 -17.40 -6.49 0.49
CA LEU A 317 -18.31 -5.89 1.45
C LEU A 317 -18.79 -4.52 1.03
N PHE A 318 -17.94 -3.73 0.37
CA PHE A 318 -18.29 -2.38 -0.07
C PHE A 318 -18.83 -2.32 -1.50
N LEU A 319 -18.86 -3.45 -2.22
CA LEU A 319 -19.26 -3.54 -3.62
C LEU A 319 -18.58 -2.48 -4.49
N SER A 320 -17.31 -2.21 -4.19
CA SER A 320 -16.56 -1.11 -4.78
C SER A 320 -15.09 -1.51 -4.98
N PRO A 321 -14.45 -1.08 -6.10
CA PRO A 321 -13.02 -1.25 -6.30
C PRO A 321 -12.23 -0.65 -5.14
N MET A 322 -11.19 -1.36 -4.71
CA MET A 322 -10.30 -0.88 -3.67
C MET A 322 -8.89 -0.65 -4.25
N PRO A 323 -8.16 0.36 -3.79
CA PRO A 323 -6.77 0.56 -4.22
C PRO A 323 -5.88 -0.65 -3.86
N LEU A 324 -4.92 -1.02 -4.71
CA LEU A 324 -4.04 -2.18 -4.48
C LEU A 324 -3.29 -2.09 -3.14
N ARG A 325 -2.96 -0.88 -2.70
CA ARG A 325 -2.37 -0.64 -1.37
C ARG A 325 -3.17 -1.19 -0.20
N THR A 326 -4.48 -1.44 -0.32
CA THR A 326 -5.27 -2.10 0.76
C THR A 326 -5.11 -3.61 0.80
N LEU A 327 -4.53 -4.22 -0.24
CA LEU A 327 -4.45 -5.67 -0.42
C LEU A 327 -3.15 -6.28 0.10
N PHE A 328 -2.43 -5.59 1.00
CA PHE A 328 -1.16 -6.07 1.59
C PHE A 328 -1.29 -7.36 2.43
N ALA A 329 -2.49 -7.91 2.55
CA ALA A 329 -2.79 -9.20 3.12
C ALA A 329 -2.53 -10.36 2.12
N ILE A 330 -2.63 -10.14 0.81
CA ILE A 330 -2.39 -11.15 -0.25
C ILE A 330 -1.09 -11.97 -0.07
N PRO A 331 0.08 -11.36 0.26
CA PRO A 331 1.32 -12.13 0.45
C PRO A 331 1.19 -13.19 1.54
N PHE A 332 0.39 -12.91 2.55
CA PHE A 332 0.11 -13.80 3.66
C PHE A 332 -0.78 -14.99 3.21
N SER A 333 -1.71 -14.78 2.29
CA SER A 333 -2.57 -15.82 1.72
C SER A 333 -1.80 -16.79 0.84
N ILE A 334 -0.89 -16.24 0.05
CA ILE A 334 0.03 -17.05 -0.76
C ILE A 334 0.92 -17.88 0.17
N ALA A 335 1.43 -17.28 1.25
CA ALA A 335 2.22 -17.99 2.25
C ALA A 335 1.40 -19.11 2.95
N LEU A 336 0.14 -18.84 3.28
CA LEU A 336 -0.81 -19.81 3.84
C LEU A 336 -0.99 -21.00 2.89
N MET A 337 -1.28 -20.75 1.61
CA MET A 337 -1.42 -21.80 0.61
C MET A 337 -0.13 -22.61 0.45
N ALA A 338 1.02 -21.95 0.38
CA ALA A 338 2.31 -22.61 0.29
C ALA A 338 2.56 -23.55 1.48
N VAL A 339 2.16 -23.16 2.70
CA VAL A 339 2.24 -24.00 3.89
C VAL A 339 1.27 -25.18 3.82
N VAL A 340 0.06 -24.99 3.31
CA VAL A 340 -0.91 -26.08 3.10
C VAL A 340 -0.35 -27.09 2.10
N CYS A 341 0.16 -26.63 0.96
CA CYS A 341 0.83 -27.46 -0.03
C CYS A 341 2.02 -28.18 0.60
N TYR A 342 2.87 -27.45 1.35
CA TYR A 342 4.02 -28.02 2.04
C TYR A 342 3.59 -29.16 2.94
N ARG A 343 2.44 -29.11 3.61
CA ARG A 343 1.96 -30.22 4.44
C ARG A 343 1.27 -31.34 3.65
N ALA A 344 0.43 -30.99 2.67
CA ALA A 344 -0.41 -31.93 1.93
C ALA A 344 0.37 -32.82 0.95
N PHE A 345 1.48 -32.34 0.37
CA PHE A 345 2.27 -33.10 -0.59
C PHE A 345 3.53 -33.71 0.04
N GLN A 346 3.94 -34.88 -0.45
CA GLN A 346 5.13 -35.59 0.03
C GLN A 346 6.46 -34.96 -0.41
N TYR A 347 6.49 -34.25 -1.54
CA TYR A 347 7.70 -33.67 -2.14
C TYR A 347 8.08 -32.32 -1.52
N LYS A 348 8.39 -32.31 -0.22
CA LYS A 348 8.72 -31.10 0.56
C LYS A 348 9.82 -30.24 -0.06
N LYS A 349 10.88 -30.88 -0.57
CA LYS A 349 12.01 -30.20 -1.23
C LYS A 349 11.59 -29.46 -2.50
N LEU A 350 10.70 -30.04 -3.30
CA LEU A 350 10.19 -29.39 -4.51
C LEU A 350 9.44 -28.11 -4.17
N ILE A 351 8.63 -28.14 -3.10
CA ILE A 351 7.87 -26.96 -2.65
C ILE A 351 8.80 -25.84 -2.20
N LEU A 352 9.89 -26.18 -1.49
CA LEU A 352 10.92 -25.20 -1.15
C LEU A 352 11.58 -24.60 -2.40
N ILE A 353 11.95 -25.43 -3.38
CA ILE A 353 12.55 -24.96 -4.66
C ILE A 353 11.60 -24.03 -5.40
N VAL A 354 10.32 -24.40 -5.51
CA VAL A 354 9.28 -23.56 -6.13
C VAL A 354 9.11 -22.25 -5.37
N SER A 355 9.14 -22.28 -4.03
CA SER A 355 9.05 -21.07 -3.20
C SER A 355 10.24 -20.13 -3.43
N ILE A 356 11.46 -20.67 -3.56
CA ILE A 356 12.66 -19.89 -3.90
C ILE A 356 12.50 -19.27 -5.29
N PHE A 357 12.11 -20.05 -6.29
CA PHE A 357 11.92 -19.54 -7.66
C PHE A 357 10.87 -18.44 -7.72
N ILE A 358 9.73 -18.61 -7.05
CA ILE A 358 8.69 -17.56 -6.97
C ILE A 358 9.21 -16.32 -6.23
N SER A 359 9.97 -16.48 -5.15
CA SER A 359 10.56 -15.33 -4.45
C SER A 359 11.52 -14.53 -5.34
N LEU A 360 12.25 -15.19 -6.24
CA LEU A 360 13.10 -14.51 -7.24
C LEU A 360 12.27 -13.77 -8.30
N ILE A 361 11.13 -14.33 -8.71
CA ILE A 361 10.17 -13.63 -9.58
C ILE A 361 9.62 -12.39 -8.87
N ASN A 362 9.20 -12.52 -7.61
CA ASN A 362 8.71 -11.39 -6.81
C ASN A 362 9.79 -10.33 -6.63
N PHE A 363 11.04 -10.73 -6.39
CA PHE A 363 12.17 -9.80 -6.31
C PHE A 363 12.37 -9.04 -7.62
N ASN A 364 12.33 -9.73 -8.77
CA ASN A 364 12.37 -9.08 -10.08
C ASN A 364 11.22 -8.08 -10.28
N GLN A 365 10.00 -8.43 -9.84
CA GLN A 365 8.84 -7.54 -9.90
C GLN A 365 9.00 -6.32 -8.99
N ILE A 366 9.46 -6.49 -7.74
CA ILE A 366 9.77 -5.38 -6.82
C ILE A 366 10.81 -4.44 -7.46
N SER A 367 11.86 -5.00 -8.05
CA SER A 367 12.91 -4.23 -8.71
C SER A 367 12.38 -3.43 -9.89
N LYS A 368 11.56 -4.06 -10.75
CA LYS A 368 10.94 -3.37 -11.90
C LYS A 368 9.99 -2.26 -11.46
N LEU A 369 9.14 -2.51 -10.48
CA LEU A 369 8.20 -1.52 -9.95
C LEU A 369 8.94 -0.28 -9.42
N THR A 370 9.87 -0.50 -8.51
CA THR A 370 10.59 0.59 -7.84
C THR A 370 11.53 1.34 -8.80
N TYR A 371 12.14 0.63 -9.76
CA TYR A 371 12.90 1.24 -10.85
C TYR A 371 12.01 2.08 -11.77
N SER A 372 10.86 1.56 -12.17
CA SER A 372 9.88 2.27 -13.00
C SER A 372 9.44 3.58 -12.34
N GLU A 373 9.12 3.54 -11.05
CA GLU A 373 8.79 4.75 -10.27
C GLU A 373 9.94 5.78 -10.29
N ASN A 374 11.18 5.35 -10.02
CA ASN A 374 12.33 6.27 -9.99
C ASN A 374 12.63 6.86 -11.36
N MET A 375 12.51 6.07 -12.43
CA MET A 375 12.72 6.57 -13.78
C MET A 375 11.63 7.54 -14.21
N ALA A 376 10.37 7.26 -13.88
CA ALA A 376 9.26 8.18 -14.13
C ALA A 376 9.50 9.52 -13.43
N GLN A 377 9.93 9.51 -12.16
CA GLN A 377 10.29 10.73 -11.45
C GLN A 377 11.48 11.46 -12.09
N LYS A 378 12.60 10.77 -12.36
CA LYS A 378 13.76 11.41 -13.02
C LYS A 378 13.43 11.99 -14.38
N TYR A 379 12.48 11.39 -15.09
CA TYR A 379 11.99 11.92 -16.36
C TYR A 379 11.19 13.21 -16.13
N ASN A 380 10.27 13.18 -15.17
CA ASN A 380 9.51 14.35 -14.74
C ASN A 380 10.43 15.52 -14.31
N GLU A 381 11.43 15.25 -13.47
CA GLU A 381 12.42 16.24 -13.02
C GLU A 381 13.14 16.88 -14.21
N ARG A 382 13.60 16.06 -15.16
CA ARG A 382 14.32 16.53 -16.35
C ARG A 382 13.44 17.43 -17.23
N ILE A 383 12.22 17.01 -17.54
CA ILE A 383 11.30 17.78 -18.38
C ILE A 383 11.00 19.13 -17.75
N VAL A 384 10.56 19.09 -16.50
CA VAL A 384 10.07 20.29 -15.81
C VAL A 384 11.22 21.29 -15.61
N THR A 385 12.42 20.80 -15.30
CA THR A 385 13.63 21.62 -15.24
C THR A 385 13.95 22.22 -16.60
N SER A 386 13.87 21.44 -17.69
CA SER A 386 14.09 21.95 -19.06
C SER A 386 13.11 23.05 -19.43
N ILE A 387 11.81 22.83 -19.21
CA ILE A 387 10.76 23.84 -19.48
C ILE A 387 11.03 25.09 -18.65
N TYR A 388 11.35 24.95 -17.37
CA TYR A 388 11.64 26.10 -16.50
C TYR A 388 12.88 26.86 -16.96
N GLN A 389 13.93 26.16 -17.39
CA GLN A 389 15.13 26.78 -17.94
C GLN A 389 14.82 27.55 -19.22
N ASP A 390 14.02 27.01 -20.14
CA ASP A 390 13.61 27.71 -21.37
C ASP A 390 12.81 28.97 -21.06
N ILE A 391 11.89 28.89 -20.08
CA ILE A 391 11.14 30.04 -19.57
C ILE A 391 12.10 31.07 -18.97
N TYR A 392 13.00 30.66 -18.08
CA TYR A 392 13.93 31.55 -17.39
C TYR A 392 14.94 32.19 -18.36
N HIS A 393 15.41 31.46 -19.37
CA HIS A 393 16.26 32.01 -20.43
C HIS A 393 15.54 33.05 -21.28
N THR A 394 14.23 32.88 -21.49
CA THR A 394 13.41 33.79 -22.31
C THR A 394 12.95 35.03 -21.53
N TYR A 395 12.54 34.86 -20.28
CA TYR A 395 11.87 35.91 -19.48
C TYR A 395 12.67 36.37 -18.25
N GLY A 396 13.79 35.71 -17.93
CA GLY A 396 14.66 36.06 -16.81
C GLY A 396 13.92 36.06 -15.47
N ASN A 397 14.26 37.04 -14.62
CA ASN A 397 13.70 37.18 -13.27
C ASN A 397 12.19 37.46 -13.24
N SER A 398 11.57 37.85 -14.35
CA SER A 398 10.10 38.02 -14.37
C SER A 398 9.35 36.70 -14.12
N THR A 399 9.99 35.56 -14.40
CA THR A 399 9.49 34.20 -14.13
C THR A 399 9.02 34.04 -12.68
N TYR A 400 9.77 34.56 -11.71
CA TYR A 400 9.43 34.43 -10.28
C TYR A 400 8.12 35.12 -9.88
N HIS A 401 7.69 36.11 -10.68
CA HIS A 401 6.53 36.95 -10.40
C HIS A 401 5.42 36.79 -11.44
N THR A 402 5.53 35.80 -12.33
CA THR A 402 4.58 35.58 -13.40
C THR A 402 3.93 34.21 -13.26
N ALA A 403 2.62 34.17 -13.50
CA ALA A 403 1.89 32.93 -13.48
C ALA A 403 2.29 32.05 -14.66
N ILE A 404 2.70 30.81 -14.39
CA ILE A 404 2.95 29.81 -15.44
C ILE A 404 1.75 28.89 -15.51
N VAL A 405 1.15 28.81 -16.70
CA VAL A 405 0.01 27.93 -16.96
C VAL A 405 0.40 26.85 -17.97
N PHE A 406 0.35 25.61 -17.50
CA PHE A 406 0.43 24.41 -18.33
C PHE A 406 -0.95 24.10 -18.93
N VAL A 407 -0.99 24.00 -20.26
CA VAL A 407 -2.18 23.62 -21.02
C VAL A 407 -1.95 22.24 -21.64
N ALA A 408 -2.78 21.29 -21.27
CA ALA A 408 -2.74 19.92 -21.78
C ALA A 408 -4.15 19.39 -22.06
N SER A 409 -4.20 18.35 -22.90
CA SER A 409 -5.37 17.61 -23.34
C SER A 409 -5.78 16.60 -22.29
N LYS A 410 -7.08 16.30 -22.23
CA LYS A 410 -7.58 15.13 -21.48
C LYS A 410 -7.28 13.81 -22.16
N ASN A 411 -7.05 13.83 -23.47
CA ASN A 411 -6.76 12.62 -24.21
C ASN A 411 -5.28 12.26 -24.04
N ILE A 412 -5.02 11.19 -23.28
CA ILE A 412 -3.67 10.65 -23.04
C ILE A 412 -2.92 10.45 -24.36
N GLU A 413 -3.62 9.94 -25.38
CA GLU A 413 -3.05 9.72 -26.72
C GLU A 413 -2.55 10.99 -27.40
N ASN A 414 -2.87 12.18 -26.88
CA ASN A 414 -2.39 13.45 -27.43
C ASN A 414 -1.26 14.06 -26.58
N ASN A 415 -0.93 13.49 -25.43
CA ASN A 415 0.10 14.02 -24.54
C ASN A 415 1.49 13.44 -24.88
N TYR A 416 2.37 14.29 -25.38
CA TYR A 416 3.75 13.92 -25.72
C TYR A 416 4.49 13.31 -24.53
N PHE A 417 4.42 13.94 -23.35
CA PHE A 417 5.15 13.50 -22.18
C PHE A 417 4.68 12.16 -21.66
N ILE A 418 3.37 11.88 -21.70
CA ILE A 418 2.85 10.56 -21.31
C ILE A 418 3.35 9.51 -22.29
N LYS A 419 3.29 9.75 -23.61
CA LYS A 419 3.82 8.81 -24.61
C LYS A 419 5.29 8.48 -24.37
N GLU A 420 6.10 9.49 -24.07
CA GLU A 420 7.53 9.29 -23.80
C GLU A 420 7.81 8.60 -22.45
N THR A 421 6.97 8.84 -21.43
CA THR A 421 7.03 8.07 -20.17
C THR A 421 6.69 6.60 -20.39
N LEU A 422 5.66 6.32 -21.20
CA LEU A 422 5.24 4.95 -21.52
C LEU A 422 6.29 4.18 -22.34
N LYS A 423 7.17 4.89 -23.07
CA LYS A 423 8.30 4.28 -23.82
C LYS A 423 9.50 3.94 -22.94
N GLN A 424 9.54 4.38 -21.69
CA GLN A 424 10.71 4.12 -20.82
C GLN A 424 10.87 2.62 -20.55
N PRO A 425 12.11 2.12 -20.49
CA PRO A 425 12.35 0.72 -20.18
C PRO A 425 11.81 0.39 -18.78
N PHE A 426 11.20 -0.79 -18.66
CA PHE A 426 10.59 -1.29 -17.43
C PHE A 426 9.38 -0.49 -16.93
N HIS A 427 8.83 0.41 -17.75
CA HIS A 427 7.59 1.11 -17.44
C HIS A 427 6.50 0.09 -17.07
N THR A 428 5.95 0.26 -15.87
CA THR A 428 4.81 -0.51 -15.42
C THR A 428 3.59 0.41 -15.34
N SER A 429 2.72 0.35 -16.34
CA SER A 429 1.36 0.91 -16.24
C SER A 429 0.50 -0.07 -15.47
N ASN A 430 -0.14 0.39 -14.40
CA ASN A 430 -1.29 -0.31 -13.87
C ASN A 430 -2.38 0.72 -13.56
N ASP A 431 -3.57 0.53 -14.13
CA ASP A 431 -4.73 1.40 -13.92
C ASP A 431 -5.22 1.36 -12.46
N LEU A 432 -4.67 0.44 -11.66
CA LEU A 432 -5.14 0.07 -10.32
C LEU A 432 -4.38 0.73 -9.14
N ASP A 433 -3.21 1.35 -9.36
CA ASP A 433 -2.58 2.26 -8.38
C ASP A 433 -1.48 3.10 -9.05
N LEU A 434 -1.50 4.40 -8.74
CA LEU A 434 -0.90 5.48 -9.53
C LEU A 434 0.62 5.60 -9.36
N PHE A 435 1.39 5.13 -10.35
CA PHE A 435 2.80 5.53 -10.50
C PHE A 435 2.83 6.86 -11.27
N SER A 436 2.90 7.96 -10.51
CA SER A 436 2.39 9.24 -10.95
C SER A 436 3.35 10.01 -11.88
N ASN A 437 2.99 10.18 -13.16
CA ASN A 437 3.51 11.23 -14.03
C ASN A 437 2.92 12.60 -13.59
N ILE A 438 3.69 13.69 -13.54
CA ILE A 438 3.20 15.03 -13.14
C ILE A 438 2.09 15.52 -14.06
N PHE A 439 2.21 15.18 -15.34
CA PHE A 439 1.24 15.53 -16.37
C PHE A 439 0.08 14.54 -16.35
N PRO A 440 -1.16 15.02 -16.59
CA PRO A 440 -2.37 14.34 -16.17
C PRO A 440 -2.56 13.01 -16.91
N ASP A 441 -2.83 11.96 -16.15
CA ASP A 441 -3.33 10.67 -16.64
C ASP A 441 -4.89 10.68 -16.59
N GLN A 442 -5.54 9.66 -17.17
CA GLN A 442 -7.00 9.44 -17.23
C GLN A 442 -7.68 9.59 -15.86
N SER A 443 -6.95 9.33 -14.78
CA SER A 443 -7.36 9.42 -13.39
C SER A 443 -7.49 10.85 -12.84
N TRP A 444 -7.01 11.89 -13.54
CA TRP A 444 -6.93 13.25 -13.01
C TRP A 444 -7.37 14.31 -14.03
N GLN A 445 -8.64 14.71 -13.97
CA GLN A 445 -9.25 15.66 -14.90
C GLN A 445 -9.11 17.13 -14.45
N ASP A 446 -8.70 17.98 -15.40
CA ASP A 446 -8.85 19.45 -15.53
C ASP A 446 -8.47 20.43 -14.41
N SER A 447 -8.72 20.13 -13.12
CA SER A 447 -8.62 21.14 -12.05
C SER A 447 -7.28 21.14 -11.31
N ASN A 448 -6.43 20.13 -11.50
CA ASN A 448 -5.25 19.92 -10.65
C ASN A 448 -3.90 19.92 -11.37
N LEU A 449 -3.85 20.00 -12.71
CA LEU A 449 -2.58 19.98 -13.46
C LEU A 449 -1.63 21.10 -13.01
N ASN A 450 -2.11 22.34 -13.08
CA ASN A 450 -1.30 23.51 -12.71
C ASN A 450 -0.93 23.50 -11.22
N HIS A 451 -1.83 22.99 -10.38
CA HIS A 451 -1.63 22.85 -8.95
C HIS A 451 -0.51 21.85 -8.63
N ARG A 452 -0.50 20.72 -9.34
CA ARG A 452 0.51 19.68 -9.20
C ARG A 452 1.85 20.09 -9.78
N ALA A 453 1.86 20.64 -11.00
CA ALA A 453 3.06 21.18 -11.61
C ALA A 453 3.70 22.23 -10.70
N TYR A 454 2.88 23.12 -10.11
CA TYR A 454 3.34 24.14 -9.16
C TYR A 454 4.06 23.53 -7.95
N TYR A 455 3.42 22.57 -7.26
CA TYR A 455 4.03 21.97 -6.07
C TYR A 455 5.28 21.15 -6.38
N PHE A 456 5.27 20.37 -7.47
CA PHE A 456 6.44 19.62 -7.87
C PHE A 456 7.60 20.53 -8.28
N MET A 457 7.32 21.59 -9.04
CA MET A 457 8.32 22.60 -9.41
C MET A 457 8.88 23.32 -8.19
N HIS A 458 8.02 23.71 -7.24
CA HIS A 458 8.46 24.29 -5.97
C HIS A 458 9.32 23.31 -5.16
N TRP A 459 8.99 22.02 -5.18
CA TRP A 459 9.82 20.99 -4.55
C TRP A 459 11.23 20.92 -5.15
N LEU A 460 11.34 21.13 -6.47
CA LEU A 460 12.63 21.24 -7.16
C LEU A 460 13.35 22.58 -6.99
N GLY A 461 12.76 23.55 -6.28
CA GLY A 461 13.29 24.92 -6.18
C GLY A 461 13.06 25.77 -7.44
N LEU A 462 12.12 25.37 -8.29
CA LEU A 462 11.72 26.07 -9.51
C LEU A 462 10.50 26.97 -9.21
N TYR A 463 10.77 28.18 -8.72
CA TYR A 463 9.75 29.07 -8.17
C TYR A 463 9.07 29.93 -9.24
N TYR A 464 7.75 30.04 -9.16
CA TYR A 464 6.93 30.92 -9.99
C TYR A 464 5.60 31.23 -9.29
N GLN A 465 4.80 32.16 -9.82
CA GLN A 465 3.51 32.48 -9.20
C GLN A 465 2.45 31.41 -9.54
N MET A 466 1.72 30.92 -8.54
CA MET A 466 0.62 30.00 -8.77
C MET A 466 -0.50 30.66 -9.60
N PRO A 467 -0.95 30.04 -10.71
CA PRO A 467 -1.99 30.65 -11.55
C PRO A 467 -3.37 30.58 -10.88
N THR A 468 -4.17 31.63 -11.09
CA THR A 468 -5.58 31.65 -10.69
C THR A 468 -6.45 30.87 -11.67
N TYR A 469 -7.68 30.53 -11.26
CA TYR A 469 -8.64 29.85 -12.13
C TYR A 469 -8.93 30.61 -13.43
N GLU A 470 -9.08 31.93 -13.36
CA GLU A 470 -9.31 32.78 -14.55
C GLU A 470 -8.08 32.79 -15.48
N GLN A 471 -6.87 32.85 -14.93
CA GLN A 471 -5.64 32.75 -15.73
C GLN A 471 -5.54 31.40 -16.44
N ILE A 472 -5.92 30.30 -15.77
CA ILE A 472 -5.95 28.96 -16.38
C ILE A 472 -6.94 28.93 -17.54
N LYS A 473 -8.15 29.48 -17.35
CA LYS A 473 -9.19 29.53 -18.38
C LYS A 473 -8.76 30.38 -19.58
N GLN A 474 -8.18 31.54 -19.33
CA GLN A 474 -7.65 32.45 -20.38
C GLN A 474 -6.51 31.80 -21.16
N ALA A 475 -5.55 31.18 -20.47
CA ALA A 475 -4.43 30.48 -21.10
C ALA A 475 -4.90 29.33 -22.00
N LYS A 476 -5.92 28.55 -21.57
CA LYS A 476 -6.52 27.49 -22.42
C LYS A 476 -7.06 28.06 -23.74
N TYR A 477 -7.72 29.22 -23.71
CA TYR A 477 -8.21 29.89 -24.92
C TYR A 477 -7.05 30.36 -25.82
N LEU A 478 -6.06 31.04 -25.24
CA LEU A 478 -4.91 31.59 -25.95
C LEU A 478 -3.99 30.51 -26.54
N ALA A 479 -3.95 29.32 -25.94
CA ALA A 479 -3.14 28.19 -26.37
C ALA A 479 -3.68 27.42 -27.59
N THR A 480 -4.92 27.68 -28.02
CA THR A 480 -5.58 26.91 -29.09
C THR A 480 -4.70 26.75 -30.33
N ASN A 481 -4.05 27.84 -30.76
CA ASN A 481 -3.20 27.87 -31.96
C ASN A 481 -1.69 27.81 -31.68
N MET A 482 -1.28 27.66 -30.41
CA MET A 482 0.14 27.52 -30.09
C MET A 482 0.67 26.15 -30.54
N PRO A 483 1.94 26.05 -30.95
CA PRO A 483 2.65 24.77 -31.09
C PRO A 483 2.75 24.00 -29.78
N ILE A 484 3.06 22.70 -29.84
CA ILE A 484 3.22 21.83 -28.66
C ILE A 484 4.69 21.75 -28.28
N TYR A 485 5.03 21.85 -26.99
CA TYR A 485 6.41 21.73 -26.53
C TYR A 485 6.98 20.35 -26.91
N PRO A 486 8.22 20.26 -27.46
CA PRO A 486 9.29 21.28 -27.46
C PRO A 486 9.35 22.18 -28.71
N ASP A 487 8.31 22.25 -29.54
CA ASP A 487 8.33 23.07 -30.74
C ASP A 487 8.46 24.57 -30.41
N LYS A 488 9.17 25.30 -31.28
CA LYS A 488 9.35 26.75 -31.14
C LYS A 488 7.98 27.45 -31.13
N GLY A 489 7.73 28.28 -30.12
CA GLY A 489 6.44 28.97 -29.91
C GLY A 489 5.48 28.24 -28.97
N ALA A 490 5.86 27.08 -28.43
CA ALA A 490 5.05 26.38 -27.42
C ALA A 490 5.05 27.06 -26.03
N ILE A 491 5.98 28.00 -25.81
CA ILE A 491 6.08 28.83 -24.61
C ILE A 491 5.93 30.29 -25.01
N GLU A 492 4.86 30.95 -24.56
CA GLU A 492 4.58 32.36 -24.89
C GLU A 492 4.08 33.14 -23.67
N LEU A 493 4.57 34.37 -23.51
CA LEU A 493 4.04 35.34 -22.56
C LEU A 493 2.89 36.11 -23.23
N LYS A 494 1.66 35.91 -22.74
CA LYS A 494 0.46 36.65 -23.17
C LYS A 494 -0.31 37.12 -21.95
N ASP A 495 -0.73 38.38 -21.97
CA ASP A 495 -1.54 38.98 -20.91
C ASP A 495 -0.96 38.78 -19.49
N ASN A 496 0.37 38.89 -19.36
CA ASN A 496 1.11 38.67 -18.10
C ASN A 496 0.98 37.23 -17.54
N ILE A 497 0.79 36.25 -18.42
CA ILE A 497 0.77 34.81 -18.13
C ILE A 497 1.75 34.12 -19.07
N ILE A 498 2.63 33.28 -18.53
CA ILE A 498 3.49 32.41 -19.33
C ILE A 498 2.70 31.13 -19.60
N ILE A 499 2.37 30.89 -20.86
CA ILE A 499 1.60 29.73 -21.30
C ILE A 499 2.57 28.68 -21.83
N VAL A 500 2.44 27.44 -21.35
CA VAL A 500 3.19 26.28 -21.83
C VAL A 500 2.20 25.27 -22.38
N LYS A 501 2.19 25.06 -23.71
CA LYS A 501 1.31 24.07 -24.34
C LYS A 501 2.00 22.71 -24.43
N LEU A 502 1.40 21.71 -23.81
CA LEU A 502 1.94 20.35 -23.69
C LEU A 502 1.25 19.35 -24.63
N SER A 503 0.06 19.69 -25.14
CA SER A 503 -0.68 18.87 -26.11
C SER A 503 -1.88 19.63 -26.69
N ASN A 504 -2.50 19.07 -27.73
CA ASN A 504 -3.71 19.59 -28.38
C ASN A 504 -4.99 19.45 -27.58
#